data_AF-A0A2E0QCC4-F1
#
_entry.id   AF-A0A2E0QCC4-F1
#
_cell.length_a   1.000
_cell.length_b   1.000
_cell.length_c   1.000
_cell.angle_alpha   90.00
_cell.angle_beta   90.00
_cell.angle_gamma   90.00
#
_symmetry.space_group_name_H-M   'P 1'
#
loop_
_entity.id
_entity.type
_entity.pdbx_description
1 polymer ?
#
loop_
_entity_poly.entity_id
_entity_poly.type
_entity_poly.pdbx_seq_one_letter_code
_entity_poly.pdbx_strand_id
1 'polypeptide(L)'
;MDRYTKARKIFEEIRDRPYRVMVTADDTAQNCYIKNKELLEELGMLGFGVRGRFCEMDWNDTPLPKDLVKLYPEDLLATHFYIEIEENGNWRALDASWNKELEERGFPICTWEGDNPIGLKVKKLYNFDEQTAYLEEASKDEIVEDYFTRAAPFLKALNKWLDKADFY
;
A
#
# COMPACT_ATOMS: atom_id res chain seq x y z
N MET A 1 -9.43 24.25 13.13
CA MET A 1 -8.38 23.51 12.40
C MET A 1 -8.60 23.77 10.94
N ASP A 2 -7.61 24.31 10.23
CA ASP A 2 -7.74 24.49 8.78
C ASP A 2 -7.76 23.13 8.07
N ARG A 3 -8.16 23.15 6.78
CA ARG A 3 -8.31 21.94 5.98
C ARG A 3 -7.02 21.12 5.88
N TYR A 4 -5.87 21.77 5.72
CA TYR A 4 -4.59 21.10 5.58
C TYR A 4 -4.18 20.41 6.88
N THR A 5 -4.33 21.09 8.02
CA THR A 5 -4.06 20.48 9.32
C THR A 5 -4.95 19.27 9.57
N LYS A 6 -6.23 19.31 9.15
CA LYS A 6 -7.13 18.15 9.25
C LYS A 6 -6.71 16.99 8.34
N ALA A 7 -6.36 17.29 7.09
CA ALA A 7 -5.91 16.29 6.12
C ALA A 7 -4.63 15.58 6.56
N ARG A 8 -3.65 16.33 7.06
CA ARG A 8 -2.42 15.79 7.65
C ARG A 8 -2.71 14.84 8.80
N LYS A 9 -3.61 15.22 9.71
CA LYS A 9 -3.98 14.38 10.85
C LYS A 9 -4.61 13.07 10.40
N ILE A 10 -5.52 13.11 9.43
CA ILE A 10 -6.15 11.91 8.85
C ILE A 10 -5.08 11.01 8.22
N PHE A 11 -4.17 11.58 7.43
CA PHE A 11 -3.06 10.81 6.84
C PHE A 11 -2.23 10.11 7.92
N GLU A 12 -1.80 10.83 8.96
CA GLU A 12 -1.01 10.26 10.05
C GLU A 12 -1.78 9.17 10.82
N GLU A 13 -3.07 9.40 11.10
CA GLU A 13 -3.95 8.42 11.77
C GLU A 13 -4.17 7.14 10.95
N ILE A 14 -4.31 7.25 9.63
CA ILE A 14 -4.42 6.08 8.75
C ILE A 14 -3.07 5.39 8.63
N ARG A 15 -2.00 6.14 8.36
CA ARG A 15 -0.63 5.63 8.17
C ARG A 15 -0.18 4.84 9.39
N ASP A 16 -0.40 5.34 10.60
CA ASP A 16 0.10 4.73 11.82
C ASP A 16 -0.65 3.45 12.23
N ARG A 17 -1.70 3.03 11.48
CA ARG A 17 -2.35 1.74 11.72
C ARG A 17 -1.43 0.58 11.30
N PRO A 18 -1.25 -0.46 12.14
CA PRO A 18 -0.34 -1.56 11.86
C PRO A 18 -0.59 -2.20 10.50
N TYR A 19 0.43 -2.23 9.64
CA TYR A 19 0.33 -2.84 8.33
C TYR A 19 0.17 -4.36 8.44
N ARG A 20 -0.78 -4.92 7.70
CA ARG A 20 -0.97 -6.36 7.51
C ARG A 20 -1.46 -6.63 6.10
N VAL A 21 -1.14 -7.81 5.56
CA VAL A 21 -1.69 -8.29 4.29
C VAL A 21 -2.85 -9.25 4.53
N MET A 22 -3.77 -9.32 3.57
CA MET A 22 -4.83 -10.31 3.56
C MET A 22 -4.21 -11.68 3.28
N VAL A 23 -4.67 -12.73 3.96
CA VAL A 23 -4.19 -14.11 3.73
C VAL A 23 -5.16 -14.93 2.88
N THR A 24 -6.43 -14.50 2.84
CA THR A 24 -7.51 -15.10 2.04
C THR A 24 -8.37 -13.99 1.41
N ALA A 25 -9.18 -14.34 0.41
CA ALA A 25 -10.06 -13.39 -0.27
C ALA A 25 -11.09 -12.73 0.68
N ASP A 26 -11.61 -13.49 1.65
CA ASP A 26 -12.59 -13.01 2.64
C ASP A 26 -11.95 -12.29 3.85
N ASP A 27 -10.63 -12.15 3.87
CA ASP A 27 -9.91 -11.51 4.96
C ASP A 27 -9.99 -9.98 4.86
N THR A 28 -9.81 -9.29 5.98
CA THR A 28 -9.65 -7.83 6.00
C THR A 28 -8.37 -7.48 6.73
N ALA A 29 -7.52 -6.68 6.07
CA ALA A 29 -6.25 -6.25 6.63
C ALA A 29 -5.96 -4.80 6.28
N GLN A 30 -5.23 -4.12 7.17
CA GLN A 30 -4.73 -2.76 6.93
C GLN A 30 -3.54 -2.80 5.96
N ASN A 31 -3.80 -3.16 4.71
CA ASN A 31 -2.81 -3.19 3.64
C ASN A 31 -2.79 -1.85 2.86
N CYS A 32 -1.93 -1.77 1.83
CA CYS A 32 -1.81 -0.57 1.01
C CYS A 32 -3.14 -0.18 0.34
N TYR A 33 -3.92 -1.16 -0.14
CA TYR A 33 -5.21 -0.91 -0.77
C TYR A 33 -6.22 -0.30 0.20
N ILE A 34 -6.47 -0.96 1.33
CA ILE A 34 -7.49 -0.52 2.30
C ILE A 34 -7.14 0.85 2.89
N LYS A 35 -5.88 1.04 3.32
CA LYS A 35 -5.44 2.30 3.94
C LYS A 35 -5.52 3.46 2.96
N ASN A 36 -5.02 3.30 1.74
CA ASN A 36 -5.05 4.38 0.76
C ASN A 36 -6.44 4.60 0.15
N LYS A 37 -7.31 3.58 0.13
CA LYS A 37 -8.72 3.77 -0.26
C LYS A 37 -9.46 4.64 0.75
N GLU A 38 -9.28 4.36 2.05
CA GLU A 38 -9.86 5.21 3.10
C GLU A 38 -9.31 6.64 3.03
N LEU A 39 -8.00 6.80 2.82
CA LEU A 39 -7.38 8.11 2.67
C LEU A 39 -7.95 8.87 1.46
N LEU A 40 -8.16 8.18 0.33
CA LEU A 40 -8.80 8.75 -0.86
C LEU A 40 -10.18 9.31 -0.52
N GLU A 41 -11.02 8.52 0.16
CA GLU A 41 -12.38 8.90 0.53
C GLU A 41 -12.39 10.09 1.50
N GLU A 42 -11.59 10.04 2.56
CA GLU A 42 -11.51 11.09 3.58
C GLU A 42 -11.00 12.42 3.01
N LEU A 43 -9.93 12.41 2.21
CA LEU A 43 -9.39 13.62 1.61
C LEU A 43 -10.33 14.18 0.52
N GLY A 44 -11.03 13.31 -0.21
CA GLY A 44 -12.08 13.71 -1.14
C GLY A 44 -13.23 14.44 -0.44
N MET A 45 -13.68 13.94 0.71
CA MET A 45 -14.70 14.60 1.54
C MET A 45 -14.25 15.96 2.10
N LEU A 46 -12.94 16.17 2.27
CA LEU A 46 -12.36 17.47 2.63
C LEU A 46 -12.23 18.44 1.45
N GLY A 47 -12.55 18.00 0.23
CA GLY A 47 -12.51 18.82 -0.99
C GLY A 47 -11.12 18.95 -1.61
N PHE A 48 -10.24 17.96 -1.41
CA PHE A 48 -9.03 17.82 -2.22
C PHE A 48 -9.37 17.14 -3.54
N GLY A 49 -8.69 17.54 -4.62
CA GLY A 49 -8.61 16.70 -5.81
C GLY A 49 -7.79 15.47 -5.46
N VAL A 50 -8.35 14.27 -5.60
CA VAL A 50 -7.71 13.01 -5.23
C VAL A 50 -7.91 11.97 -6.31
N ARG A 51 -6.90 11.12 -6.54
CA ARG A 51 -7.00 9.98 -7.45
C ARG A 51 -6.19 8.79 -6.96
N GLY A 52 -6.69 7.59 -7.22
CA GLY A 52 -5.97 6.35 -6.95
C GLY A 52 -4.97 6.01 -8.05
N ARG A 53 -3.86 5.38 -7.68
CA ARG A 53 -2.79 4.97 -8.59
C ARG A 53 -2.33 3.55 -8.28
N PHE A 54 -2.15 2.75 -9.33
CA PHE A 54 -1.57 1.43 -9.28
C PHE A 54 -0.18 1.40 -9.91
N CYS A 55 0.71 0.63 -9.29
CA CYS A 55 2.05 0.40 -9.81
C CYS A 55 2.53 -1.01 -9.50
N GLU A 56 3.54 -1.46 -10.23
CA GLU A 56 4.27 -2.69 -9.97
C GLU A 56 5.44 -2.40 -9.02
N MET A 57 5.67 -3.33 -8.11
CA MET A 57 6.78 -3.31 -7.16
C MET A 57 7.52 -4.65 -7.19
N ASP A 58 8.63 -4.73 -6.45
CA ASP A 58 9.36 -5.97 -6.23
C ASP A 58 9.65 -6.10 -4.74
N TRP A 59 9.26 -7.23 -4.15
CA TRP A 59 9.54 -7.53 -2.75
C TRP A 59 11.04 -7.53 -2.44
N ASN A 60 11.91 -7.77 -3.44
CA ASN A 60 13.36 -7.66 -3.28
C ASN A 60 13.86 -6.23 -3.06
N ASP A 61 13.11 -5.21 -3.49
CA ASP A 61 13.43 -3.80 -3.23
C ASP A 61 12.95 -3.36 -1.84
N THR A 62 12.30 -4.24 -1.06
CA THR A 62 11.90 -3.95 0.33
C THR A 62 12.96 -4.41 1.34
N PRO A 63 12.93 -3.89 2.57
CA PRO A 63 13.79 -4.35 3.67
C PRO A 63 13.49 -5.75 4.20
N LEU A 64 12.54 -6.48 3.60
CA LEU A 64 12.17 -7.82 4.05
C LEU A 64 13.36 -8.79 3.99
N PRO A 65 13.45 -9.74 4.94
CA PRO A 65 14.44 -10.82 4.87
C PRO A 65 14.34 -11.58 3.54
N LYS A 66 15.48 -11.83 2.88
CA LYS A 66 15.49 -12.49 1.56
C LYS A 66 14.87 -13.88 1.58
N ASP A 67 15.00 -14.63 2.66
CA ASP A 67 14.36 -15.94 2.79
C ASP A 67 12.83 -15.85 2.93
N LEU A 68 12.31 -14.71 3.40
CA LEU A 68 10.88 -14.43 3.39
C LEU A 68 10.42 -14.10 1.96
N VAL A 69 11.16 -13.23 1.27
CA VAL A 69 10.84 -12.84 -0.12
C VAL A 69 10.81 -14.04 -1.07
N LYS A 70 11.70 -15.03 -0.88
CA LYS A 70 11.72 -16.29 -1.67
C LYS A 70 10.44 -17.12 -1.57
N LEU A 71 9.56 -16.85 -0.60
CA LEU A 71 8.27 -17.52 -0.48
C LEU A 71 7.24 -16.96 -1.47
N TYR A 72 7.48 -15.76 -2.02
CA TYR A 72 6.58 -15.16 -3.00
C TYR A 72 6.80 -15.82 -4.37
N PRO A 73 5.75 -16.33 -5.04
CA PRO A 73 5.90 -16.93 -6.36
C PRO A 73 6.46 -15.93 -7.38
N GLU A 74 7.51 -16.33 -8.11
CA GLU A 74 8.25 -15.44 -9.00
C GLU A 74 7.44 -14.93 -10.21
N ASP A 75 6.43 -15.69 -10.63
CA ASP A 75 5.55 -15.36 -11.75
C ASP A 75 4.28 -14.62 -11.33
N LEU A 76 4.06 -14.43 -10.02
CA LEU A 76 3.00 -13.54 -9.55
C LEU A 76 3.50 -12.10 -9.58
N LEU A 77 2.68 -11.21 -10.13
CA LEU A 77 2.99 -9.79 -10.14
C LEU A 77 2.72 -9.19 -8.75
N ALA A 78 3.70 -8.52 -8.16
CA ALA A 78 3.50 -7.72 -6.96
C ALA A 78 3.08 -6.30 -7.36
N THR A 79 1.90 -5.87 -6.91
CA THR A 79 1.36 -4.55 -7.19
C THR A 79 1.15 -3.76 -5.91
N HIS A 80 1.04 -2.44 -6.06
CA HIS A 80 0.84 -1.51 -4.96
C HIS A 80 -0.15 -0.42 -5.34
N PHE A 81 -0.99 -0.05 -4.37
CA PHE A 81 -1.96 1.03 -4.49
C PHE A 81 -1.59 2.19 -3.57
N TYR A 82 -1.57 3.39 -4.13
CA TYR A 82 -1.37 4.66 -3.41
C TYR A 82 -2.28 5.74 -4.00
N ILE A 83 -2.27 6.96 -3.44
CA ILE A 83 -3.05 8.08 -3.97
C ILE A 83 -2.17 9.23 -4.45
N GLU A 84 -2.74 10.07 -5.30
CA GLU A 84 -2.20 11.41 -5.56
C GLU A 84 -3.24 12.44 -5.15
N ILE A 85 -2.75 13.55 -4.58
CA ILE A 85 -3.55 14.70 -4.20
C ILE A 85 -3.17 15.92 -5.05
N GLU A 86 -4.14 16.75 -5.38
CA GLU A 86 -3.94 17.99 -6.13
C GLU A 86 -3.66 19.15 -5.17
N GLU A 87 -2.47 19.74 -5.28
CA GLU A 87 -2.03 20.90 -4.51
C GLU A 87 -1.44 21.95 -5.46
N ASN A 88 -2.01 23.16 -5.45
CA ASN A 88 -1.56 24.27 -6.29
C ASN A 88 -1.44 23.92 -7.79
N GLY A 89 -2.38 23.13 -8.30
CA GLY A 89 -2.43 22.69 -9.71
C GLY A 89 -1.44 21.58 -10.07
N ASN A 90 -0.76 20.98 -9.09
CA ASN A 90 0.14 19.85 -9.28
C ASN A 90 -0.36 18.62 -8.53
N TRP A 91 -0.19 17.45 -9.14
CA TRP A 91 -0.46 16.17 -8.49
C TRP A 91 0.77 15.71 -7.73
N ARG A 92 0.61 15.43 -6.44
CA ARG A 92 1.65 14.90 -5.57
C ARG A 92 1.22 13.55 -5.03
N ALA A 93 2.12 12.58 -5.06
CA ALA A 93 1.88 11.26 -4.48
C ALA A 93 1.88 11.29 -2.94
N LEU A 94 1.00 10.48 -2.36
CA LEU A 94 0.84 10.30 -0.93
C LEU A 94 0.48 8.83 -0.68
N ASP A 95 1.20 8.21 0.25
CA ASP A 95 1.06 6.79 0.52
C ASP A 95 1.07 6.51 2.03
N ALA A 96 -0.06 6.02 2.55
CA ALA A 96 -0.22 5.68 3.97
C ALA A 96 0.09 4.21 4.28
N SER A 97 0.78 3.47 3.40
CA SER A 97 0.97 2.02 3.57
C SER A 97 1.75 1.66 4.83
N TRP A 98 3.00 2.10 4.96
CA TRP A 98 3.86 1.70 6.08
C TRP A 98 3.58 2.52 7.33
N ASN A 99 3.23 1.84 8.42
CA ASN A 99 3.15 2.47 9.75
C ASN A 99 4.55 2.79 10.27
N LYS A 100 4.64 3.86 11.07
CA LYS A 100 5.90 4.46 11.53
C LYS A 100 6.85 3.45 12.18
N GLU A 101 6.32 2.45 12.88
CA GLU A 101 7.09 1.46 13.60
C GLU A 101 7.93 0.56 12.67
N LEU A 102 7.59 0.51 11.38
CA LEU A 102 8.38 -0.22 10.38
C LEU A 102 9.67 0.52 9.99
N GLU A 103 9.84 1.79 10.38
CA GLU A 103 11.09 2.55 10.16
C GLU A 103 12.29 1.84 10.80
N GLU A 104 12.11 1.27 12.00
CA GLU A 104 13.16 0.51 12.71
C GLU A 104 13.62 -0.73 11.93
N ARG A 105 12.83 -1.15 10.95
CA ARG A 105 13.10 -2.28 10.07
C ARG A 105 13.55 -1.84 8.68
N GLY A 106 13.83 -0.55 8.51
CA GLY A 106 14.34 0.05 7.28
C GLY A 106 13.27 0.42 6.25
N PHE A 107 11.97 0.34 6.57
CA PHE A 107 10.94 0.76 5.63
C PHE A 107 10.94 2.30 5.50
N PRO A 108 10.83 2.84 4.28
CA PRO A 108 10.74 4.28 4.08
C PRO A 108 9.34 4.76 4.45
N ILE A 109 9.23 5.44 5.58
CA ILE A 109 7.94 5.96 6.07
C ILE A 109 7.62 7.27 5.36
N CYS A 110 6.44 7.30 4.73
CA CYS A 110 5.95 8.50 4.05
C CYS A 110 5.50 9.56 5.07
N THR A 111 5.80 10.81 4.75
CA THR A 111 5.34 11.99 5.49
C THR A 111 4.29 12.74 4.67
N TRP A 112 3.45 13.54 5.33
CA TRP A 112 2.48 14.38 4.64
C TRP A 112 3.14 15.31 3.62
N GLU A 113 4.35 15.83 3.91
CA GLU A 113 5.06 16.78 3.06
C GLU A 113 5.72 16.13 1.81
N GLY A 114 5.93 14.80 1.82
CA GLY A 114 6.29 14.05 0.61
C GLY A 114 7.77 13.77 0.38
N ASP A 115 8.61 13.69 1.41
CA ASP A 115 10.04 13.34 1.26
C ASP A 115 10.26 11.94 0.63
N ASN A 116 9.32 11.02 0.86
CA ASN A 116 9.23 9.69 0.25
C ASN A 116 7.77 9.42 -0.14
N PRO A 117 7.32 9.80 -1.34
CA PRO A 117 5.89 9.93 -1.59
C PRO A 117 5.14 8.61 -1.90
N ILE A 118 5.87 7.51 -2.18
CA ILE A 118 5.29 6.19 -2.54
C ILE A 118 5.80 5.05 -1.64
N GLY A 119 6.67 5.32 -0.65
CA GLY A 119 7.09 4.30 0.33
C GLY A 119 7.74 3.03 -0.23
N LEU A 120 8.06 2.97 -1.52
CA LEU A 120 8.69 1.84 -2.18
C LEU A 120 9.29 2.26 -3.52
N LYS A 121 10.09 1.36 -4.11
CA LYS A 121 10.62 1.53 -5.45
C LYS A 121 9.64 1.02 -6.51
N VAL A 122 9.12 1.95 -7.31
CA VAL A 122 8.21 1.65 -8.41
C VAL A 122 8.98 1.03 -9.58
N LYS A 123 8.51 -0.12 -10.09
CA LYS A 123 9.04 -0.77 -11.30
C LYS A 123 8.32 -0.29 -12.55
N LYS A 124 7.00 -0.17 -12.47
CA LYS A 124 6.14 0.33 -13.54
C LYS A 124 4.96 1.09 -12.93
N LEU A 125 4.70 2.29 -13.41
CA LEU A 125 3.50 3.06 -13.07
C LEU A 125 2.46 2.82 -14.17
N TYR A 126 1.24 2.45 -13.79
CA TYR A 126 0.16 2.26 -14.76
C TYR A 126 -0.44 3.59 -15.18
N ASN A 127 -0.69 3.72 -16.49
CA ASN A 127 -1.64 4.71 -16.98
C ASN A 127 -3.08 4.28 -16.67
N PHE A 128 -4.05 5.13 -17.00
CA PHE A 128 -5.46 4.87 -16.67
C PHE A 128 -6.02 3.59 -17.33
N ASP A 129 -5.69 3.36 -18.60
CA ASP A 129 -6.16 2.19 -19.35
C ASP A 129 -5.51 0.91 -18.80
N GLU A 130 -4.21 0.94 -18.54
CA GLU A 130 -3.48 -0.17 -17.93
C GLU A 130 -4.01 -0.53 -16.54
N GLN A 131 -4.27 0.47 -15.70
CA GLN A 131 -4.83 0.26 -14.37
C GLN A 131 -6.24 -0.34 -14.44
N THR A 132 -7.07 0.15 -15.37
CA THR A 132 -8.43 -0.35 -15.55
C THR A 132 -8.40 -1.81 -15.99
N ALA A 133 -7.62 -2.12 -17.03
CA ALA A 133 -7.48 -3.49 -17.51
C ALA A 133 -6.91 -4.45 -16.45
N TYR A 134 -5.92 -3.99 -15.66
CA TYR A 134 -5.37 -4.77 -14.56
C TYR A 134 -6.43 -5.06 -13.48
N LEU A 135 -7.21 -4.06 -13.06
CA LEU A 135 -8.24 -4.23 -12.04
C LEU A 135 -9.39 -5.12 -12.50
N GLU A 136 -9.80 -5.02 -13.77
CA GLU A 136 -10.80 -5.91 -14.37
C GLU A 136 -10.34 -7.36 -14.38
N GLU A 137 -9.07 -7.63 -14.70
CA GLU A 137 -8.51 -8.98 -14.68
C GLU A 137 -8.31 -9.49 -13.24
N ALA A 138 -7.69 -8.68 -12.38
CA ALA A 138 -7.32 -9.06 -11.02
C ALA A 138 -8.53 -9.21 -10.08
N SER A 139 -9.72 -8.77 -10.49
CA SER A 139 -10.96 -8.92 -9.73
C SER A 139 -11.77 -10.18 -10.08
N LYS A 140 -11.35 -10.97 -11.08
CA LYS A 140 -12.00 -12.24 -11.39
C LYS A 140 -11.78 -13.25 -10.27
N ASP A 141 -12.84 -13.91 -9.82
CA ASP A 141 -12.83 -14.86 -8.71
C ASP A 141 -11.71 -15.92 -8.86
N GLU A 142 -11.56 -16.51 -10.04
CA GLU A 142 -10.51 -17.50 -10.34
C GLU A 142 -9.08 -16.96 -10.18
N ILE A 143 -8.84 -15.69 -10.52
CA ILE A 143 -7.53 -15.03 -10.36
C ILE A 143 -7.28 -14.70 -8.89
N VAL A 144 -8.30 -14.24 -8.18
CA VAL A 144 -8.24 -13.96 -6.75
C VAL A 144 -7.96 -15.25 -5.96
N GLU A 145 -8.68 -16.32 -6.25
CA GLU A 145 -8.49 -17.64 -5.64
C GLU A 145 -7.10 -18.21 -5.90
N ASP A 146 -6.61 -18.15 -7.15
CA ASP A 146 -5.25 -18.59 -7.51
C ASP A 146 -4.19 -17.77 -6.77
N TYR A 147 -4.33 -16.44 -6.76
CA TYR A 147 -3.41 -15.55 -6.05
C TYR A 147 -3.29 -15.91 -4.58
N PHE A 148 -4.41 -15.99 -3.85
CA PHE A 148 -4.36 -16.28 -2.41
C PHE A 148 -3.87 -17.70 -2.13
N THR A 149 -4.18 -18.66 -2.99
CA THR A 149 -3.69 -20.04 -2.85
C THR A 149 -2.17 -20.08 -2.95
N ARG A 150 -1.60 -19.41 -3.95
CA ARG A 150 -0.17 -19.48 -4.27
C ARG A 150 0.69 -18.55 -3.42
N ALA A 151 0.17 -17.35 -3.10
CA ALA A 151 0.85 -16.38 -2.26
C ALA A 151 0.70 -16.67 -0.76
N ALA A 152 -0.23 -17.55 -0.33
CA ALA A 152 -0.49 -17.84 1.09
C ALA A 152 0.76 -18.12 1.94
N PRO A 153 1.77 -18.91 1.50
CA PRO A 153 2.99 -19.12 2.27
C PRO A 153 3.73 -17.82 2.59
N PHE A 154 3.88 -16.94 1.58
CA PHE A 154 4.47 -15.63 1.74
C PHE A 154 3.61 -14.73 2.64
N LEU A 155 2.31 -14.61 2.38
CA LEU A 155 1.40 -13.71 3.10
C LEU A 155 1.35 -14.04 4.60
N LYS A 156 1.28 -15.33 4.95
CA LYS A 156 1.34 -15.80 6.34
C LYS A 156 2.67 -15.50 7.00
N ALA A 157 3.78 -15.75 6.29
CA ALA A 157 5.12 -15.48 6.80
C ALA A 157 5.36 -13.97 6.99
N LEU A 158 4.86 -13.14 6.07
CA LEU A 158 4.91 -11.69 6.14
C LEU A 158 4.15 -11.17 7.36
N ASN A 159 2.89 -11.56 7.54
CA ASN A 159 2.12 -11.15 8.73
C ASN A 159 2.81 -11.60 10.04
N LYS A 160 3.33 -12.83 10.10
CA LYS A 160 4.10 -13.29 11.27
C LYS A 160 5.37 -12.47 11.51
N TRP A 161 6.06 -12.06 10.45
CA TRP A 161 7.25 -11.21 10.57
C TRP A 161 6.87 -9.81 11.05
N LEU A 162 5.80 -9.23 10.52
CA LEU A 162 5.25 -7.93 10.95
C LEU A 162 4.82 -7.99 12.43
N ASP A 163 4.08 -9.03 12.84
CA ASP A 163 3.57 -9.20 14.21
C ASP A 163 4.66 -9.46 15.25
N LYS A 164 5.82 -10.03 14.87
CA LYS A 164 6.98 -10.16 15.77
C LYS A 164 7.57 -8.82 16.23
N ALA A 165 6.99 -7.70 15.82
CA ALA A 165 7.13 -6.43 16.52
C ALA A 165 6.27 -6.49 17.80
N ASP A 166 6.61 -7.37 18.73
CA ASP A 166 6.20 -7.13 20.11
C ASP A 166 6.96 -5.87 20.54
N PHE A 167 6.24 -4.75 20.57
CA PHE A 167 6.69 -3.50 21.13
C PHE A 167 6.95 -3.72 22.63
N TYR A 168 8.21 -3.97 22.97
CA TYR A 168 8.69 -3.96 24.36
C TYR A 168 9.37 -2.63 24.65
#